data_AF-A0A921MZ94-F1
#
_entry.id   AF-A0A921MZ94-F1
#
_cell.length_a   1.000
_cell.length_b   1.000
_cell.length_c   1.000
_cell.angle_alpha   90.00
_cell.angle_beta   90.00
_cell.angle_gamma   90.00
#
_symmetry.space_group_name_H-M   'P 1'
#
loop_
_entity.id
_entity.type
_entity.pdbx_description
1 polymer ?
#
loop_
_entity_poly.entity_id
_entity_poly.type
_entity_poly.pdbx_seq_one_letter_code
_entity_poly.pdbx_strand_id
1 'polypeptide(L)' 'YSSKSISERLKLHPFVVGKALKQTKNFSDETIIDILNTILESDFKIKNGLVRDTLSIEMLISKYCKKEIKKS' A
#
# COMPACT_ATOMS: atom_id res chain seq x y z
N TYR A 1 11.40 0.37 -17.38
CA TYR A 1 10.32 1.14 -18.05
C TYR A 1 10.52 2.63 -17.78
N SER A 2 10.32 3.49 -18.77
CA SER A 2 10.26 4.94 -18.52
C SER A 2 8.93 5.29 -17.86
N SER A 3 8.89 6.28 -16.99
CA SER A 3 7.64 6.78 -16.38
C SER A 3 6.61 7.17 -17.44
N LYS A 4 7.07 7.66 -18.59
CA LYS A 4 6.26 8.01 -19.77
C LYS A 4 5.52 6.81 -20.35
N SER A 5 6.20 5.68 -20.58
CA SER A 5 5.53 4.49 -21.15
C SER A 5 4.54 3.83 -20.19
N ILE A 6 4.80 3.90 -18.88
CA ILE A 6 3.85 3.43 -17.85
C ILE A 6 2.62 4.35 -17.81
N SER A 7 2.83 5.68 -17.84
CA SER A 7 1.77 6.69 -17.84
C SER A 7 0.81 6.52 -19.03
N GLU A 8 1.35 6.34 -20.23
CA GLU A 8 0.56 6.10 -21.46
C GLU A 8 -0.25 4.80 -21.36
N ARG A 9 0.38 3.72 -20.88
CA ARG A 9 -0.28 2.41 -20.74
C ARG A 9 -1.38 2.39 -19.70
N LEU A 10 -1.18 3.05 -18.56
CA LEU A 10 -2.14 3.11 -17.46
C LEU A 10 -3.14 4.27 -17.59
N LYS A 11 -2.97 5.16 -18.58
CA LYS A 11 -3.73 6.41 -18.74
C LYS A 11 -3.71 7.29 -17.48
N LEU A 12 -2.59 7.26 -16.75
CA LEU A 12 -2.39 8.03 -15.52
C LEU A 12 -1.44 9.21 -15.78
N HIS A 13 -1.63 10.33 -15.09
CA HIS A 13 -0.75 11.48 -15.24
C HIS A 13 0.71 11.15 -14.85
N PRO A 14 1.74 11.57 -15.63
CA PRO A 14 3.14 11.21 -15.38
C PRO A 14 3.64 11.52 -13.97
N PHE A 15 3.14 12.60 -13.36
CA PHE A 15 3.46 12.98 -11.98
C PHE A 15 3.06 11.90 -10.95
N VAL A 16 1.87 11.33 -11.09
CA VAL A 16 1.35 10.29 -10.18
C VAL A 16 2.17 9.02 -10.31
N VAL A 17 2.47 8.61 -11.55
CA VAL A 17 3.33 7.45 -11.84
C VAL A 17 4.73 7.67 -11.27
N GLY A 18 5.32 8.85 -11.46
CA GLY A 18 6.64 9.19 -10.91
C GLY A 18 6.67 9.11 -9.38
N LYS A 19 5.62 9.60 -8.70
CA LYS A 19 5.50 9.52 -7.24
C LYS A 19 5.39 8.07 -6.78
N ALA A 20 4.54 7.26 -7.42
CA ALA A 20 4.37 5.85 -7.10
C ALA A 20 5.69 5.07 -7.27
N LEU A 21 6.37 5.25 -8.40
CA LEU A 21 7.68 4.62 -8.67
C LEU A 21 8.75 5.00 -7.66
N LYS A 22 8.71 6.23 -7.12
CA LYS A 22 9.65 6.64 -6.06
C LYS A 22 9.32 5.98 -4.73
N GLN A 23 8.03 5.81 -4.42
CA GLN A 23 7.59 5.18 -3.18
C GLN A 23 7.88 3.67 -3.16
N THR A 24 7.63 2.96 -4.28
CA THR A 24 7.85 1.51 -4.37
C THR A 24 9.30 1.11 -4.16
N LYS A 25 10.28 1.98 -4.46
CA LYS A 25 11.70 1.74 -4.19
C LYS A 25 12.05 1.50 -2.71
N ASN A 26 11.16 1.88 -1.79
CA ASN A 26 11.37 1.68 -0.35
C ASN A 26 10.83 0.33 0.14
N PHE A 27 10.25 -0.49 -0.73
CA PHE A 27 9.58 -1.74 -0.37
C PHE A 27 10.10 -2.89 -1.25
N SER A 28 10.20 -4.09 -0.68
CA SER A 28 10.38 -5.30 -1.47
C SER A 28 9.07 -5.69 -2.15
N ASP A 29 9.16 -6.42 -3.27
CA ASP A 29 7.98 -6.94 -3.97
C ASP A 29 7.10 -7.80 -3.05
N GLU A 30 7.72 -8.63 -2.20
CA GLU A 30 7.03 -9.43 -1.18
C GLU A 30 6.23 -8.55 -0.21
N THR A 31 6.81 -7.43 0.23
CA THR A 31 6.13 -6.48 1.12
C THR A 31 4.95 -5.82 0.42
N ILE A 32 5.10 -5.45 -0.85
CA ILE A 32 4.01 -4.87 -1.65
C ILE A 32 2.86 -5.88 -1.78
N ILE A 33 3.16 -7.15 -2.04
CA ILE A 33 2.15 -8.22 -2.13
C ILE A 33 1.43 -8.42 -0.80
N ASP A 34 2.16 -8.47 0.33
CA ASP A 34 1.54 -8.58 1.66
C ASP A 34 0.63 -7.39 2.00
N ILE A 35 1.07 -6.17 1.67
CA ILE A 35 0.26 -4.95 1.82
C ILE A 35 -1.05 -5.07 1.04
N LEU A 36 -0.97 -5.46 -0.24
CA LEU A 36 -2.15 -5.60 -1.10
C LEU A 36 -3.13 -6.66 -0.56
N ASN A 37 -2.63 -7.82 -0.15
CA ASN A 37 -3.45 -8.89 0.43
C ASN A 37 -4.13 -8.43 1.74
N THR A 38 -3.40 -7.70 2.59
CA THR A 38 -3.93 -7.20 3.86
C THR A 38 -5.00 -6.12 3.64
N ILE A 39 -4.82 -5.25 2.65
CA ILE A 39 -5.85 -4.28 2.24
C ILE A 39 -7.11 -5.00 1.75
N LEU A 40 -6.94 -6.03 0.91
CA LEU A 40 -8.06 -6.80 0.37
C LEU A 40 -8.86 -7.50 1.48
N GLU A 41 -8.18 -8.14 2.43
CA GLU A 41 -8.82 -8.78 3.58
C GLU A 41 -9.55 -7.76 4.46
N SER A 42 -8.93 -6.59 4.67
CA SER A 42 -9.52 -5.49 5.44
C SER A 42 -10.82 -4.98 4.77
N ASP A 43 -10.78 -4.71 3.46
CA ASP A 43 -11.93 -4.28 2.68
C ASP A 43 -13.08 -5.30 2.74
N PHE A 44 -12.76 -6.59 2.62
CA PHE A 44 -13.74 -7.67 2.78
C PHE A 44 -14.38 -7.65 4.17
N LYS A 45 -13.59 -7.55 5.24
CA LYS A 45 -14.11 -7.53 6.62
C LYS A 45 -15.00 -6.31 6.88
N ILE A 46 -14.62 -5.14 6.38
CA ILE A 46 -15.42 -3.91 6.51
C ILE A 46 -16.76 -4.08 5.80
N LYS A 47 -16.76 -4.51 4.53
CA LYS A 47 -17.98 -4.66 3.72
C LYS A 47 -18.96 -5.70 4.26
N ASN A 48 -18.46 -6.69 4.98
CA ASN A 48 -19.28 -7.73 5.62
C ASN A 48 -19.63 -7.42 7.09
N GLY A 49 -19.29 -6.22 7.59
CA GLY A 49 -19.59 -5.82 8.97
C GLY A 49 -18.82 -6.60 10.05
N LEU A 50 -17.72 -7.27 9.66
CA LEU A 50 -16.88 -8.07 10.57
C LEU A 50 -15.89 -7.20 11.35
N VAL A 51 -15.60 -6.00 10.86
CA VAL A 51 -14.73 -5.03 11.53
C VAL A 51 -15.23 -3.61 11.25
N ARG A 52 -15.07 -2.71 12.23
CA ARG A 52 -15.32 -1.28 12.03
C ARG A 52 -14.26 -0.70 11.10
N ASP A 53 -14.68 0.13 10.16
CA ASP A 53 -13.83 0.82 9.19
C ASP A 53 -12.59 1.50 9.81
N THR A 54 -12.80 2.32 10.83
CA THR A 54 -11.75 3.04 11.57
C THR A 54 -10.76 2.08 12.22
N LEU A 55 -11.24 1.02 12.88
CA LEU A 55 -10.38 0.03 13.51
C LEU A 55 -9.54 -0.72 12.47
N SER A 56 -10.13 -1.08 11.34
CA SER A 56 -9.41 -1.75 10.25
C SER A 56 -8.27 -0.90 9.70
N ILE A 57 -8.49 0.41 9.56
CA ILE A 57 -7.46 1.35 9.10
C ILE A 57 -6.36 1.52 10.16
N GLU A 58 -6.72 1.65 11.44
CA GLU A 58 -5.76 1.72 12.55
C GLU A 58 -4.86 0.48 12.60
N MET A 59 -5.43 -0.72 12.41
CA MET A 59 -4.68 -1.97 12.34
C MET A 59 -3.71 -1.99 11.15
N LEU A 60 -4.15 -1.50 9.98
CA LEU A 60 -3.32 -1.46 8.77
C LEU A 60 -2.13 -0.50 8.94
N ILE A 61 -2.37 0.69 9.48
CA ILE A 61 -1.32 1.67 9.80
C ILE A 61 -0.37 1.09 10.85
N SER A 62 -0.90 0.47 11.91
CA SER A 62 -0.08 -0.16 12.96
C SER A 62 0.77 -1.30 12.42
N LYS A 63 0.29 -2.07 11.43
CA LYS A 63 1.07 -3.16 10.81
C LYS A 63 2.27 -2.63 10.02
N TYR A 64 2.08 -1.59 9.20
CA TYR A 64 3.09 -1.14 8.23
C TYR A 64 3.88 0.10 8.61
N CYS A 65 3.41 0.90 9.58
CA CYS A 65 4.09 2.11 10.05
C CYS A 65 4.72 1.93 11.45
N LYS A 66 4.89 0.69 11.91
CA LYS A 66 5.61 0.41 13.15
C LYS A 66 7.05 0.90 13.04
N LYS A 67 7.41 1.82 13.94
CA LYS A 67 8.80 2.20 14.15
C LYS A 67 9.51 0.99 14.74
N GLU A 68 10.51 0.44 14.05
CA GLU A 68 11.39 -0.54 14.67
C GLU A 68 12.03 0.11 15.89
N ILE A 69 11.62 -0.33 17.08
CA ILE A 69 12.34 -0.04 18.30
C ILE A 69 13.62 -0.88 18.19
N LYS A 70 14.70 -0.28 17.66
CA LYS A 70 16.03 -0.86 17.80
C LYS A 70 16.27 -1.02 19.31
N LYS A 71 16.18 -2.26 19.80
CA LYS A 71 16.70 -2.59 21.13
C LYS A 71 18.20 -2.30 21.08
N SER A 72 18.63 -1.31 21.86
CA SER A 72 20.05 -1.06 22.15
C SER A 72 20.66 -2.22 22.91
#